data_AF-A0A522QFA5-F1
#
_entry.id   AF-A0A522QFA5-F1
#
_cell.length_a   1.000
_cell.length_b   1.000
_cell.length_c   1.000
_cell.angle_alpha   90.00
_cell.angle_beta   90.00
_cell.angle_gamma   90.00
#
_symmetry.space_group_name_H-M   'P 1'
#
loop_
_entity.id
_entity.type
_entity.pdbx_description
1 polymer ?
#
loop_
_entity_poly.entity_id
_entity_poly.type
_entity_poly.pdbx_seq_one_letter_code
_entity_poly.pdbx_strand_id
1 'polypeptide(L)'
;MRRHHWKLSAVQKERLYQYLAQSPVLQALYFAKQQLNGFLTLKTIKAKRARKLLPKFLALIRQFEQSPTETLAATLTSWLEPIVRMWHFSKSNGITEGFHTKMEMLSRRAYGFRNFENYRLRVLAQCGWNGVINRV
;
A
#
# COMPACT_ATOMS: atom_id res chain seq x y z
N MET A 1 13.52 -0.80 0.62
CA MET A 1 13.20 -2.22 0.33
C MET A 1 11.68 -2.46 0.33
N ARG A 2 11.14 -3.01 -0.76
CA ARG A 2 9.68 -3.26 -0.93
C ARG A 2 9.17 -4.47 -0.14
N ARG A 3 9.99 -5.49 0.11
CA ARG A 3 9.58 -6.73 0.80
C ARG A 3 9.35 -6.52 2.30
N HIS A 4 8.38 -7.26 2.85
CA HIS A 4 8.16 -7.35 4.30
C HIS A 4 9.19 -8.25 4.97
N HIS A 5 9.58 -7.97 6.21
CA HIS A 5 10.61 -8.73 6.91
C HIS A 5 10.25 -10.22 7.10
N TRP A 6 8.96 -10.55 7.23
CA TRP A 6 8.47 -11.94 7.31
C TRP A 6 8.50 -12.71 5.98
N LYS A 7 8.88 -12.06 4.87
CA LYS A 7 9.07 -12.68 3.54
C LYS A 7 10.55 -12.81 3.15
N LEU A 8 11.48 -12.44 4.03
CA LEU A 8 12.91 -12.54 3.77
C LEU A 8 13.44 -13.93 4.18
N SER A 9 14.27 -14.54 3.33
CA SER A 9 15.04 -15.73 3.70
C SER A 9 16.09 -15.40 4.77
N ALA A 10 16.66 -16.42 5.43
CA ALA A 10 17.72 -16.22 6.42
C ALA A 10 18.90 -15.42 5.86
N VAL A 11 19.42 -15.82 4.70
CA VAL A 11 20.51 -15.13 3.99
C VAL A 11 20.15 -13.67 3.65
N GLN A 12 18.90 -13.42 3.23
CA GLN A 12 18.45 -12.05 2.94
C GLN A 12 18.37 -11.18 4.18
N LYS A 13 17.95 -11.75 5.31
CA LYS A 13 17.93 -11.02 6.60
C LYS A 13 19.34 -10.66 7.00
N GLU A 14 20.28 -11.61 6.96
CA GLU A 14 21.68 -11.36 7.32
C GLU A 14 22.30 -10.23 6.48
N ARG A 15 22.20 -10.31 5.15
CA ARG A 15 22.68 -9.25 4.25
C ARG A 15 22.04 -7.90 4.53
N LEU A 16 20.74 -7.89 4.84
CA LEU A 16 20.04 -6.68 5.22
C LEU A 16 20.59 -6.11 6.53
N TYR A 17 20.80 -6.92 7.56
CA TYR A 17 21.36 -6.46 8.83
C TYR A 17 22.77 -5.90 8.67
N GLN A 18 23.63 -6.56 7.88
CA GLN A 18 24.97 -6.06 7.55
C GLN A 18 24.91 -4.70 6.83
N TYR A 19 23.96 -4.52 5.91
CA TYR A 19 23.74 -3.26 5.22
C TYR A 19 23.24 -2.16 6.17
N LEU A 20 22.26 -2.47 7.03
CA LEU A 20 21.69 -1.49 7.97
C LEU A 20 22.67 -1.08 9.07
N ALA A 21 23.59 -1.97 9.47
CA ALA A 21 24.61 -1.66 10.47
C ALA A 21 25.52 -0.48 10.08
N GLN A 22 25.60 -0.15 8.79
CA GLN A 22 26.39 0.97 8.27
C GLN A 22 25.70 2.33 8.51
N SER A 23 24.41 2.35 8.84
CA SER A 23 23.65 3.59 9.07
C SER A 23 22.54 3.37 10.12
N PRO A 24 22.76 3.81 11.38
CA PRO A 24 21.77 3.69 12.45
C PRO A 24 20.43 4.37 12.12
N VAL A 25 20.47 5.50 11.40
CA VAL A 25 19.28 6.22 10.96
C VAL A 25 18.47 5.38 9.98
N LEU A 26 19.12 4.78 8.98
CA LEU A 26 18.45 3.92 8.01
C LEU A 26 17.90 2.66 8.66
N GLN A 27 18.62 2.11 9.63
CA GLN A 27 18.15 0.99 10.44
C GLN A 27 16.86 1.32 11.19
N ALA A 28 16.83 2.46 11.89
CA ALA A 28 15.64 2.92 12.62
C ALA A 28 14.45 3.15 11.67
N LEU A 29 14.67 3.84 10.54
CA LEU A 29 13.64 4.07 9.53
C LEU A 29 13.11 2.76 8.93
N TYR A 30 14.00 1.78 8.67
CA TYR A 30 13.59 0.46 8.19
C TYR A 30 12.64 -0.21 9.18
N PHE A 31 12.99 -0.24 10.47
CA PHE A 31 12.16 -0.89 11.49
C PHE A 31 10.83 -0.16 11.68
N ALA A 32 10.84 1.17 11.76
CA ALA A 32 9.63 1.97 11.86
C ALA A 32 8.70 1.71 10.66
N LYS A 33 9.25 1.66 9.44
CA LYS A 33 8.49 1.30 8.23
C LYS A 33 7.94 -0.12 8.28
N GLN A 34 8.69 -1.10 8.79
CA GLN A 34 8.19 -2.48 8.91
C GLN A 34 7.06 -2.58 9.95
N GLN A 35 7.17 -1.87 11.07
CA GLN A 35 6.09 -1.77 12.06
C GLN A 35 4.84 -1.12 11.46
N LEU A 36 5.00 -0.02 10.71
CA LEU A 36 3.91 0.65 9.99
C LEU A 36 3.20 -0.33 9.05
N ASN A 37 3.96 -1.06 8.24
CA ASN A 37 3.42 -2.09 7.36
C ASN A 37 2.64 -3.17 8.11
N GLY A 38 3.04 -3.52 9.33
CA GLY A 38 2.31 -4.43 10.19
C GLY A 38 0.89 -3.93 10.52
N PHE A 39 0.74 -2.63 10.80
CA PHE A 39 -0.57 -2.00 11.00
C PHE A 39 -1.38 -1.88 9.71
N LEU A 40 -0.75 -1.47 8.59
CA LEU A 40 -1.43 -1.28 7.30
C LEU A 40 -1.90 -2.59 6.65
N THR A 41 -1.37 -3.73 7.09
CA THR A 41 -1.75 -5.06 6.56
C THR A 41 -2.74 -5.80 7.46
N LEU A 42 -3.18 -5.20 8.58
CA LEU A 42 -4.24 -5.75 9.42
C LEU A 42 -5.56 -5.84 8.63
N LYS A 43 -6.24 -6.97 8.78
CA LYS A 43 -7.51 -7.28 8.13
C LYS A 43 -8.40 -8.10 9.03
N THR A 44 -9.71 -7.93 8.86
CA THR A 44 -10.73 -8.73 9.55
C THR A 44 -10.56 -8.77 11.08
N ILE A 45 -10.12 -7.67 11.71
CA ILE A 45 -9.94 -7.62 13.17
C ILE A 45 -11.22 -7.14 13.86
N LYS A 46 -11.50 -7.68 15.05
CA LYS A 46 -12.63 -7.25 15.89
C LYS A 46 -12.35 -5.91 16.56
N ALA A 47 -13.39 -5.13 16.83
CA ALA A 47 -13.29 -3.81 17.48
C ALA A 47 -12.49 -3.82 18.79
N LYS A 48 -12.64 -4.87 19.63
CA LYS A 48 -11.86 -5.04 20.87
C LYS A 48 -10.35 -5.08 20.61
N ARG A 49 -9.91 -5.72 19.52
CA ARG A 49 -8.49 -5.77 19.14
C ARG A 49 -8.04 -4.45 18.52
N ALA A 50 -8.86 -3.84 17.65
CA ALA A 50 -8.58 -2.54 17.06
C ALA A 50 -8.34 -1.47 18.13
N ARG A 51 -9.19 -1.40 19.17
CA ARG A 51 -9.03 -0.49 20.31
C ARG A 51 -7.70 -0.66 21.06
N LYS A 52 -7.17 -1.88 21.13
CA LYS A 52 -5.86 -2.15 21.76
C LYS A 52 -4.68 -1.79 20.86
N LEU A 53 -4.86 -1.83 19.54
CA LEU A 53 -3.80 -1.56 18.56
C LEU A 53 -3.71 -0.09 18.17
N LEU A 54 -4.84 0.63 18.19
CA LEU A 54 -4.90 2.04 17.80
C LEU A 54 -3.92 2.92 18.60
N PRO A 55 -3.81 2.83 19.94
CA PRO A 55 -2.83 3.62 20.68
C PRO A 55 -1.39 3.35 20.25
N LYS A 56 -1.06 2.09 19.91
CA LYS A 56 0.28 1.71 19.42
C LYS A 56 0.54 2.29 18.03
N PHE A 57 -0.48 2.29 17.17
CA PHE A 57 -0.39 2.88 15.84
C PHE A 57 -0.20 4.40 15.92
N LEU A 58 -0.95 5.09 16.79
CA LEU A 58 -0.80 6.53 17.04
C LEU A 58 0.57 6.87 17.63
N ALA A 59 1.10 6.05 18.54
CA ALA A 59 2.44 6.23 19.07
C ALA A 59 3.51 6.13 17.97
N LEU A 60 3.36 5.19 17.02
CA LEU A 60 4.25 5.09 15.86
C LEU A 60 4.13 6.31 14.94
N ILE A 61 2.93 6.84 14.71
CA ILE A 61 2.74 8.08 13.93
C ILE A 61 3.47 9.26 14.57
N ARG A 62 3.39 9.42 15.89
CA ARG A 62 4.13 10.47 16.62
C ARG A 62 5.65 10.32 16.52
N GLN A 63 6.16 9.09 16.45
CA GLN A 63 7.59 8.87 16.21
C GLN A 63 8.01 9.34 14.82
N PHE A 64 7.15 9.18 13.81
CA PHE A 64 7.43 9.72 12.46
C PHE A 64 7.40 11.25 12.43
N GLU A 65 6.51 11.87 13.20
CA GLU A 65 6.41 13.33 13.33
C GLU A 65 7.72 13.95 13.87
N GLN A 66 8.41 13.26 14.78
CA GLN A 66 9.69 13.71 15.36
C GLN A 66 10.92 13.27 14.54
N SER A 67 10.73 12.99 13.26
CA SER A 67 11.78 12.44 12.38
C SER A 67 11.76 13.12 11.01
N PRO A 68 12.75 12.86 10.13
CA PRO A 68 12.74 13.34 8.74
C PRO A 68 11.55 12.86 7.89
N THR A 69 10.60 12.11 8.47
CA THR A 69 9.39 11.61 7.82
C THR A 69 8.11 12.26 8.36
N GLU A 70 8.20 13.50 8.84
CA GLU A 70 7.05 14.29 9.34
C GLU A 70 5.90 14.38 8.33
N THR A 71 6.20 14.51 7.02
CA THR A 71 5.17 14.54 5.96
C THR A 71 4.38 13.22 5.89
N LEU A 72 5.05 12.09 6.17
CA LEU A 72 4.39 10.79 6.26
C LEU A 72 3.46 10.74 7.48
N ALA A 73 3.89 11.28 8.62
CA ALA A 73 3.05 11.36 9.82
C ALA A 73 1.79 12.21 9.59
N ALA A 74 1.93 13.36 8.93
CA ALA A 74 0.80 14.21 8.54
C ALA A 74 -0.18 13.46 7.63
N THR A 75 0.34 12.74 6.62
CA THR A 75 -0.49 11.93 5.72
C THR A 75 -1.20 10.79 6.47
N LEU A 76 -0.50 10.05 7.33
CA LEU A 76 -1.10 8.96 8.09
C LEU A 76 -2.19 9.48 9.05
N THR A 77 -1.99 10.66 9.61
CA THR A 77 -2.97 11.34 10.48
C THR A 77 -4.21 11.76 9.69
N SER A 78 -4.04 12.39 8.52
CA SER A 78 -5.19 12.82 7.69
C SER A 78 -6.00 11.65 7.16
N TRP A 79 -5.38 10.48 6.99
CA TRP A 79 -6.01 9.25 6.52
C TRP A 79 -6.32 8.24 7.64
N LEU A 80 -6.22 8.65 8.90
CA LEU A 80 -6.33 7.75 10.05
C LEU A 80 -7.64 6.95 10.05
N GLU A 81 -8.77 7.64 9.87
CA GLU A 81 -10.09 6.99 9.90
C GLU A 81 -10.24 5.95 8.77
N PRO A 82 -9.97 6.26 7.49
CA PRO A 82 -9.95 5.25 6.41
C PRO A 82 -9.02 4.06 6.71
N ILE A 83 -7.81 4.31 7.23
CA ILE A 83 -6.85 3.25 7.55
C ILE A 83 -7.41 2.31 8.62
N VAL A 84 -7.93 2.87 9.73
CA VAL A 84 -8.49 2.07 10.83
C VAL A 84 -9.75 1.34 10.39
N ARG A 85 -10.59 1.97 9.56
CA ARG A 85 -11.77 1.35 8.95
C ARG A 85 -11.39 0.13 8.11
N MET A 86 -10.30 0.21 7.35
CA MET A 86 -9.80 -0.92 6.54
C MET A 86 -9.41 -2.15 7.38
N TRP A 87 -9.04 -1.99 8.65
CA TRP A 87 -8.72 -3.12 9.53
C TRP A 87 -9.89 -4.10 9.71
N HIS A 88 -11.13 -3.65 9.50
CA HIS A 88 -12.33 -4.48 9.59
C HIS A 88 -12.57 -5.35 8.35
N PHE A 89 -12.02 -4.98 7.19
CA PHE A 89 -12.32 -5.61 5.93
C PHE A 89 -11.22 -6.60 5.51
N SER A 90 -11.59 -7.59 4.70
CA SER A 90 -10.65 -8.53 4.07
C SER A 90 -10.14 -8.05 2.70
N LYS A 91 -10.80 -7.04 2.13
CA LYS A 91 -10.57 -6.55 0.77
C LYS A 91 -9.17 -5.92 0.64
N SER A 92 -8.62 -5.99 -0.57
CA SER A 92 -7.40 -5.28 -0.96
C SER A 92 -7.68 -4.40 -2.17
N ASN A 93 -6.83 -3.41 -2.41
CA ASN A 93 -6.88 -2.58 -3.60
C ASN A 93 -6.32 -3.30 -4.86
N GLY A 94 -6.00 -4.59 -4.77
CA GLY A 94 -5.29 -5.31 -5.84
C GLY A 94 -6.07 -5.39 -7.15
N ILE A 95 -7.41 -5.47 -7.09
CA ILE A 95 -8.25 -5.46 -8.30
C ILE A 95 -8.19 -4.08 -8.97
N THR A 96 -8.36 -3.00 -8.20
CA THR A 96 -8.26 -1.61 -8.68
C THR A 96 -6.88 -1.33 -9.28
N GLU A 97 -5.81 -1.75 -8.60
CA GLU A 97 -4.43 -1.62 -9.09
C GLU A 97 -4.21 -2.42 -10.38
N GLY A 98 -4.78 -3.61 -10.48
CA GLY A 98 -4.77 -4.42 -11.71
C GLY A 98 -5.44 -3.70 -12.87
N PHE A 99 -6.62 -3.10 -12.64
CA PHE A 99 -7.30 -2.28 -13.64
C PHE A 99 -6.49 -1.04 -14.04
N HIS A 100 -5.97 -0.28 -13.08
CA HIS A 100 -5.14 0.89 -13.37
C HIS A 100 -3.89 0.50 -14.19
N THR A 101 -3.23 -0.61 -13.83
CA THR A 101 -2.06 -1.10 -14.58
C THR A 101 -2.45 -1.45 -16.02
N LYS A 102 -3.59 -2.12 -16.23
CA LYS A 102 -4.10 -2.45 -17.56
C LYS A 102 -4.43 -1.20 -18.38
N MET A 103 -5.09 -0.22 -17.77
CA MET A 103 -5.40 1.08 -18.38
C MET A 103 -4.13 1.84 -18.80
N GLU A 104 -3.12 1.85 -17.95
CA GLU A 104 -1.84 2.49 -18.24
C GLU A 104 -1.10 1.76 -19.38
N MET A 105 -1.09 0.43 -19.38
CA MET A 105 -0.54 -0.37 -20.49
C MET A 105 -1.23 -0.09 -21.82
N LEU A 106 -2.57 0.08 -21.83
CA LEU A 106 -3.31 0.43 -23.03
C LEU A 106 -2.86 1.79 -23.58
N SER A 107 -2.70 2.78 -22.69
CA SER A 107 -2.25 4.13 -23.05
C SER A 107 -0.82 4.11 -23.60
N ARG A 108 0.10 3.36 -22.97
CA ARG A 108 1.49 3.21 -23.43
C ARG A 108 1.57 2.54 -24.80
N ARG A 109 0.80 1.47 -25.03
CA ARG A 109 0.78 0.75 -26.33
C ARG A 109 0.20 1.58 -27.48
N ALA A 110 -0.72 2.49 -27.17
CA ALA A 110 -1.32 3.38 -28.15
C ALA A 110 -0.50 4.66 -28.39
N TYR A 111 0.57 4.89 -27.62
CA TYR A 111 1.30 6.16 -27.56
C TYR A 111 0.38 7.35 -27.22
N GLY A 112 -0.54 7.11 -26.28
CA GLY A 112 -1.56 8.06 -25.87
C GLY A 112 -2.84 7.97 -26.72
N PHE A 113 -3.93 8.50 -26.18
CA PHE A 113 -5.22 8.60 -26.87
C PHE A 113 -5.59 10.06 -27.05
N ARG A 114 -5.85 10.47 -28.29
CA ARG A 114 -6.36 11.82 -28.60
C ARG A 114 -7.85 11.95 -28.35
N ASN A 115 -8.60 10.84 -28.44
CA ASN A 115 -10.04 10.78 -28.24
C ASN A 115 -10.34 9.90 -27.03
N PHE A 116 -11.02 10.46 -26.03
CA PHE A 116 -11.38 9.78 -24.79
C PHE A 116 -12.31 8.58 -25.02
N GLU A 117 -13.24 8.65 -25.98
CA GLU A 117 -14.16 7.54 -26.25
C GLU A 117 -13.42 6.32 -26.77
N ASN A 118 -12.40 6.51 -27.62
CA ASN A 118 -11.54 5.42 -28.08
C ASN A 118 -10.75 4.77 -26.94
N TYR A 119 -10.30 5.57 -25.97
CA TYR A 119 -9.69 5.06 -24.74
C TYR A 119 -10.70 4.25 -23.92
N ARG A 120 -11.88 4.83 -23.67
CA ARG A 120 -12.97 4.24 -22.90
C ARG A 120 -13.40 2.88 -23.48
N LEU A 121 -13.61 2.78 -24.79
CA LEU A 121 -13.97 1.54 -25.46
C LEU A 121 -12.92 0.43 -25.24
N ARG A 122 -11.63 0.77 -25.31
CA ARG A 122 -10.54 -0.20 -25.07
C ARG A 122 -10.44 -0.61 -23.61
N VAL A 123 -10.68 0.32 -22.68
CA VAL A 123 -10.74 0.01 -21.24
C VAL A 123 -11.91 -0.93 -20.96
N LEU A 124 -13.11 -0.64 -21.47
CA LEU A 124 -14.29 -1.50 -21.30
C LEU A 124 -14.06 -2.90 -21.90
N ALA A 125 -13.51 -2.98 -23.10
CA ALA A 125 -13.21 -4.26 -23.75
C ALA A 125 -12.21 -5.14 -22.97
N GLN A 126 -11.30 -4.52 -22.20
CA GLN A 126 -10.20 -5.23 -21.52
C GLN A 126 -10.39 -5.39 -20.01
N CYS A 127 -11.16 -4.50 -19.38
CA CYS A 127 -11.37 -4.45 -17.93
C CYS A 127 -12.83 -4.72 -17.55
N GLY A 128 -13.78 -4.52 -18.46
CA GLY A 128 -15.22 -4.74 -18.24
C GLY A 128 -15.75 -6.07 -18.77
N TRP A 129 -14.90 -6.91 -19.38
CA TRP A 129 -15.32 -8.18 -19.97
C TRP A 129 -15.63 -9.22 -18.88
N ASN A 130 -16.91 -9.55 -18.72
CA ASN A 130 -17.42 -10.61 -17.86
C ASN A 130 -17.95 -11.82 -18.66
N GLY A 131 -17.63 -11.93 -19.95
CA GLY A 131 -18.10 -13.00 -20.84
C GLY A 131 -19.37 -12.67 -21.64
N VAL A 132 -20.02 -11.52 -21.41
CA VAL A 132 -21.19 -11.05 -22.16
C VAL A 132 -20.97 -9.60 -22.57
N ILE A 133 -21.09 -9.29 -23.87
CA ILE A 133 -21.09 -7.90 -24.34
C ILE A 133 -22.50 -7.35 -24.14
N ASN A 134 -22.77 -6.78 -22.97
CA ASN A 134 -23.92 -5.89 -22.84
C ASN A 134 -23.55 -4.58 -23.54
N ARG A 135 -24.03 -4.42 -24.77
CA ARG A 135 -24.10 -3.11 -25.40
C ARG A 135 -25.11 -2.29 -24.59
N VAL A 136 -24.60 -1.41 -23.74
CA VAL A 136 -25.40 -0.32 -23.14
C VAL A 136 -25.53 0.77 -24.19
#